data_AF-A0A329ULJ1-F1
#
_entry.id   AF-A0A329ULJ1-F1
#
_cell.length_a   1.000
_cell.length_b   1.000
_cell.length_c   1.000
_cell.angle_alpha   90.00
_cell.angle_beta   90.00
_cell.angle_gamma   90.00
#
_symmetry.space_group_name_H-M   'P 1'
#
loop_
_entity.id
_entity.type
_entity.pdbx_description
1 polymer ?
#
loop_
_entity_poly.entity_id
_entity_poly.type
_entity_poly.pdbx_seq_one_letter_code
_entity_poly.pdbx_strand_id
1 'polypeptide(L)'
;MNEAKAGCVLRLFGAPDAAVGAAVGQFPPQWNAAAQWKSRGAETLVALSAQSAAGLKKAVGALRETFSADLYGAGETTLAEAVVAALEGHDRLLICSDAAAGTLLEARLETVPGAEKVFDFGALSYAHPKAGAQIEKRARARLPKGTTDPVRLALMRAQAARRVVGADLAAGCAEREQDCVLILSSKKGCWLRTVQRTDKPALWLLDMIRRAACGLPQAEGTGFLPARKAEKTAQPEAAPAPKKPRRARRVLVVLLVLAALAALAAAGAWVYTGGNFYALPQRLHSLWADGVPHAGASFL
;
A
#
# COMPACT_ATOMS: atom_id res chain seq x y z
N MET A 1 50.38 14.05 -5.31
CA MET A 1 49.01 14.51 -5.00
C MET A 1 48.16 13.25 -4.85
N ASN A 2 47.90 12.78 -3.64
CA ASN A 2 47.06 11.60 -3.43
C ASN A 2 45.62 12.03 -3.70
N GLU A 3 45.03 11.56 -4.81
CA GLU A 3 43.59 11.67 -5.01
C GLU A 3 42.88 11.06 -3.79
N ALA A 4 42.00 11.83 -3.16
CA ALA A 4 41.18 11.34 -2.07
C ALA A 4 40.30 10.20 -2.59
N LYS A 5 40.50 8.97 -2.10
CA LYS A 5 39.67 7.81 -2.46
C LYS A 5 38.21 8.12 -2.12
N ALA A 6 37.33 8.02 -3.11
CA ALA A 6 35.89 8.15 -2.88
C ALA A 6 35.38 6.86 -2.25
N GLY A 7 34.55 6.95 -1.21
CA GLY A 7 33.98 5.79 -0.53
C GLY A 7 32.55 5.99 -0.07
N CYS A 8 31.82 4.90 0.11
CA CYS A 8 30.48 4.90 0.69
C CYS A 8 30.17 3.53 1.33
N VAL A 9 29.27 3.51 2.31
CA VAL A 9 28.76 2.27 2.90
C VAL A 9 27.31 2.08 2.46
N LEU A 10 27.00 0.93 1.86
CA LEU A 10 25.65 0.50 1.55
C LEU A 10 25.15 -0.46 2.63
N ARG A 11 23.86 -0.38 2.94
CA ARG A 11 23.21 -1.22 3.96
C ARG A 11 22.14 -2.09 3.31
N LEU A 12 22.36 -3.39 3.37
CA LEU A 12 21.47 -4.42 2.84
C LEU A 12 20.81 -5.17 3.99
N PHE A 13 19.59 -5.66 3.77
CA PHE A 13 18.92 -6.55 4.70
C PHE A 13 18.31 -7.74 3.96
N GLY A 14 18.62 -8.96 4.42
CA GLY A 14 18.16 -10.21 3.81
C GLY A 14 18.97 -10.68 2.59
N ALA A 15 20.04 -9.96 2.21
CA ALA A 15 20.92 -10.35 1.11
C ALA A 15 21.88 -11.49 1.54
N PRO A 16 21.90 -12.63 0.83
CA PRO A 16 22.84 -13.73 1.13
C PRO A 16 24.29 -13.30 0.92
N ASP A 17 25.18 -13.69 1.84
CA ASP A 17 26.61 -13.31 1.81
C ASP A 17 27.29 -13.73 0.49
N ALA A 18 27.01 -14.95 0.02
CA ALA A 18 27.52 -15.45 -1.25
C ALA A 18 27.04 -14.61 -2.47
N ALA A 19 25.79 -14.11 -2.43
CA ALA A 19 25.27 -13.26 -3.50
C ALA A 19 25.98 -11.90 -3.51
N VAL A 20 26.23 -11.31 -2.34
CA VAL A 20 27.00 -10.06 -2.21
C VAL A 20 28.42 -10.25 -2.74
N GLY A 21 29.10 -11.34 -2.37
CA GLY A 21 30.43 -11.65 -2.86
C GLY A 21 30.48 -11.83 -4.39
N ALA A 22 29.49 -12.53 -4.96
CA ALA A 22 29.39 -12.69 -6.41
C ALA A 22 29.18 -11.36 -7.14
N ALA A 23 28.29 -10.49 -6.62
CA ALA A 23 28.03 -9.19 -7.23
C ALA A 23 29.24 -8.25 -7.16
N VAL A 24 29.97 -8.25 -6.04
CA VAL A 24 31.23 -7.49 -5.89
C VAL A 24 32.30 -8.03 -6.83
N GLY A 25 32.41 -9.35 -6.97
CA GLY A 25 33.39 -9.99 -7.86
C GLY A 25 33.17 -9.70 -9.35
N GLN A 26 31.97 -9.23 -9.73
CA GLN A 26 31.62 -8.85 -11.10
C GLN A 26 31.99 -7.41 -11.45
N PHE A 27 32.57 -6.64 -10.52
CA PHE A 27 32.99 -5.27 -10.81
C PHE A 27 34.04 -5.23 -11.92
N PRO A 28 33.76 -4.54 -13.04
CA PRO A 28 34.73 -4.41 -14.11
C PRO A 28 36.01 -3.69 -13.64
N PRO A 29 37.21 -4.18 -14.00
CA PRO A 29 38.49 -3.61 -13.55
C PRO A 29 38.61 -2.11 -13.85
N GLN A 30 38.04 -1.64 -14.96
CA GLN A 30 38.06 -0.24 -15.37
C GLN A 30 37.32 0.72 -14.42
N TRP A 31 36.53 0.22 -13.47
CA TRP A 31 35.92 1.06 -12.44
C TRP A 31 36.89 1.39 -11.31
N ASN A 32 38.02 0.66 -11.20
CA ASN A 32 38.98 0.77 -10.09
C ASN A 32 38.28 0.82 -8.73
N ALA A 33 37.23 -0.01 -8.58
CA ALA A 33 36.39 -0.09 -7.41
C ALA A 33 36.66 -1.38 -6.64
N ALA A 34 36.67 -1.28 -5.32
CA ALA A 34 36.81 -2.41 -4.40
C ALA A 34 35.67 -2.35 -3.37
N ALA A 35 35.24 -3.51 -2.90
CA ALA A 35 34.28 -3.61 -1.82
C ALA A 35 34.78 -4.54 -0.71
N GLN A 36 34.39 -4.24 0.51
CA GLN A 36 34.46 -5.13 1.65
C GLN A 36 33.07 -5.22 2.25
N TRP A 37 32.66 -6.40 2.71
CA TRP A 37 31.36 -6.55 3.35
C TRP A 37 31.46 -7.30 4.67
N LYS A 38 30.48 -7.05 5.53
CA LYS A 38 30.33 -7.73 6.81
C LYS A 38 28.86 -7.97 7.10
N SER A 39 28.53 -9.21 7.42
CA SER A 39 27.19 -9.66 7.73
C SER A 39 27.03 -9.86 9.25
N ARG A 40 25.91 -9.40 9.82
CA ARG A 40 25.54 -9.59 11.23
C ARG A 40 24.06 -10.00 11.31
N GLY A 41 23.82 -11.31 11.38
CA GLY A 41 22.47 -11.84 11.21
C GLY A 41 22.00 -11.60 9.78
N ALA A 42 20.83 -10.98 9.61
CA ALA A 42 20.26 -10.67 8.30
C ALA A 42 20.74 -9.33 7.70
N GLU A 43 21.49 -8.52 8.45
CA GLU A 43 21.98 -7.22 7.98
C GLU A 43 23.40 -7.34 7.44
N THR A 44 23.64 -6.77 6.26
CA THR A 44 24.94 -6.78 5.59
C THR A 44 25.36 -5.36 5.23
N LEU A 45 26.53 -4.96 5.71
CA LEU A 45 27.16 -3.68 5.38
C LEU A 45 28.17 -3.91 4.26
N VAL A 46 28.09 -3.13 3.18
CA VAL A 46 29.02 -3.18 2.04
C VAL A 46 29.74 -1.85 1.93
N ALA A 47 31.00 -1.81 2.34
CA ALA A 47 31.88 -0.66 2.20
C ALA A 47 32.53 -0.68 0.81
N LEU A 48 32.21 0.33 0.00
CA LEU A 48 32.76 0.54 -1.33
C LEU A 48 33.83 1.62 -1.29
N SER A 49 34.89 1.42 -2.06
CA SER A 49 35.91 2.44 -2.32
C SER A 49 36.31 2.40 -3.79
N ALA A 50 36.59 3.55 -4.37
CA ALA A 50 37.12 3.63 -5.73
C ALA A 50 38.15 4.75 -5.86
N GLN A 51 39.01 4.65 -6.87
CA GLN A 51 39.97 5.71 -7.19
C GLN A 51 39.30 6.99 -7.72
N SER A 52 38.11 6.86 -8.34
CA SER A 52 37.34 8.01 -8.85
C SER A 52 35.89 7.97 -8.41
N ALA A 53 35.25 9.14 -8.31
CA ALA A 53 33.82 9.25 -7.99
C ALA A 53 32.93 8.58 -9.06
N ALA A 54 33.35 8.60 -10.32
CA ALA A 54 32.63 7.93 -11.41
C ALA A 54 32.66 6.40 -11.26
N GLY A 55 33.82 5.83 -10.90
CA GLY A 55 33.96 4.41 -10.59
C GLY A 55 33.09 3.99 -9.41
N LEU A 56 33.09 4.79 -8.34
CA LEU A 56 32.24 4.56 -7.17
C LEU A 56 30.75 4.57 -7.55
N LYS A 57 30.29 5.58 -8.32
CA LYS A 57 28.89 5.69 -8.75
C LYS A 57 28.44 4.48 -9.57
N LYS A 58 29.31 3.94 -10.43
CA LYS A 58 29.03 2.72 -11.21
C LYS A 58 28.92 1.48 -10.31
N ALA A 59 29.85 1.31 -9.37
CA ALA A 59 29.81 0.19 -8.42
C ALA A 59 28.55 0.24 -7.53
N VAL A 60 28.20 1.42 -7.01
CA VAL A 60 26.96 1.65 -6.26
C VAL A 60 25.73 1.35 -7.12
N GLY A 61 25.73 1.82 -8.37
CA GLY A 61 24.65 1.56 -9.33
C GLY A 61 24.43 0.08 -9.59
N ALA A 62 25.52 -0.67 -9.81
CA ALA A 62 25.46 -2.12 -10.03
C ALA A 62 24.88 -2.85 -8.81
N LEU A 63 25.33 -2.53 -7.59
CA LEU A 63 24.77 -3.15 -6.38
C LEU A 63 23.31 -2.74 -6.14
N ARG A 64 22.92 -1.50 -6.48
CA ARG A 64 21.52 -1.05 -6.41
C ARG A 64 20.62 -1.81 -7.37
N GLU A 65 21.10 -2.13 -8.55
CA GLU A 65 20.36 -2.90 -9.54
C GLU A 65 20.16 -4.34 -9.07
N THR A 66 21.25 -5.00 -8.65
CA THR A 66 21.24 -6.38 -8.17
C THR A 66 20.43 -6.56 -6.89
N PHE A 67 20.58 -5.65 -5.93
CA PHE A 67 19.99 -5.74 -4.59
C PHE A 67 18.92 -4.68 -4.34
N SER A 68 18.18 -4.28 -5.38
CA SER A 68 17.17 -3.20 -5.31
C SER A 68 16.17 -3.39 -4.17
N ALA A 69 15.78 -4.64 -3.90
CA ALA A 69 14.86 -4.95 -2.83
C ALA A 69 15.54 -5.01 -1.45
N ASP A 70 16.82 -5.40 -1.37
CA ASP A 70 17.54 -5.62 -0.11
C ASP A 70 18.24 -4.36 0.41
N LEU A 71 18.60 -3.44 -0.49
CA LEU A 71 19.18 -2.16 -0.15
C LEU A 71 18.13 -1.26 0.49
N TYR A 72 18.37 -0.89 1.74
CA TYR A 72 17.47 -0.01 2.49
C TYR A 72 18.08 1.36 2.78
N GLY A 73 19.41 1.50 2.70
CA GLY A 73 20.06 2.76 3.04
C GLY A 73 21.55 2.81 2.74
N ALA A 74 22.16 3.95 3.07
CA ALA A 74 23.59 4.19 2.97
C ALA A 74 24.10 4.98 4.19
N GLY A 75 25.40 4.86 4.47
CA GLY A 75 26.04 5.51 5.61
C GLY A 75 25.44 5.04 6.94
N GLU A 76 24.95 6.00 7.74
CA GLU A 76 24.38 5.75 9.08
C GLU A 76 22.88 5.49 9.08
N THR A 77 22.22 5.49 7.92
CA THR A 77 20.77 5.26 7.82
C THR A 77 20.38 3.96 8.52
N THR A 78 19.50 4.04 9.50
CA THR A 78 18.98 2.88 10.21
C THR A 78 17.79 2.27 9.47
N LEU A 79 17.51 0.99 9.70
CA LEU A 79 16.34 0.33 9.10
C LEU A 79 15.01 0.96 9.56
N ALA A 80 14.96 1.48 10.79
CA ALA A 80 13.78 2.17 11.32
C ALA A 80 13.51 3.49 10.59
N GLU A 81 14.54 4.31 10.36
CA GLU A 81 14.45 5.51 9.53
C GLU A 81 14.01 5.18 8.09
N ALA A 82 14.57 4.13 7.50
CA ALA A 82 14.16 3.68 6.17
C ALA A 82 12.70 3.23 6.09
N VAL A 83 12.16 2.62 7.16
CA VAL A 83 10.73 2.27 7.26
C VAL A 83 9.87 3.53 7.32
N VAL A 84 10.19 4.48 8.20
CA VAL A 84 9.41 5.72 8.34
C VAL A 84 9.42 6.50 7.02
N ALA A 85 10.60 6.67 6.40
CA ALA A 85 10.72 7.32 5.11
C ALA A 85 9.93 6.60 4.00
N ALA A 86 9.92 5.26 4.00
CA ALA A 86 9.14 4.48 3.04
C ALA A 86 7.63 4.59 3.26
N LEU A 87 7.17 4.64 4.51
CA LEU A 87 5.76 4.83 4.82
C LEU A 87 5.30 6.24 4.49
N GLU A 88 6.07 7.27 4.88
CA GLU A 88 5.79 8.67 4.59
C GLU A 88 5.80 8.92 3.08
N GLY A 89 6.84 8.49 2.37
CA GLY A 89 6.97 8.70 0.93
C GLY A 89 5.92 7.99 0.07
N HIS A 90 5.16 7.07 0.65
CA HIS A 90 4.07 6.35 -0.02
C HIS A 90 2.69 6.59 0.62
N ASP A 91 2.58 7.56 1.53
CA ASP A 91 1.34 7.92 2.25
C ASP A 91 0.64 6.71 2.88
N ARG A 92 1.40 5.86 3.60
CA ARG A 92 0.88 4.62 4.19
C ARG A 92 0.82 4.69 5.71
N LEU A 93 -0.33 4.30 6.26
CA LEU A 93 -0.50 4.09 7.69
C LEU A 93 -0.18 2.64 8.08
N LEU A 94 0.73 2.48 9.03
CA LEU A 94 1.04 1.24 9.74
C LEU A 94 0.36 1.22 11.11
N ILE A 95 -0.17 0.07 11.51
CA ILE A 95 -0.63 -0.20 12.87
C ILE A 95 -0.14 -1.56 13.37
N CYS A 96 -0.17 -1.77 14.68
CA CYS A 96 0.01 -3.09 15.29
C CYS A 96 -1.34 -3.75 15.59
N SER A 97 -1.43 -5.06 15.40
CA SER A 97 -2.63 -5.83 15.71
C SER A 97 -2.64 -6.43 17.10
N ASP A 98 -1.49 -6.54 17.74
CA ASP A 98 -1.29 -7.13 19.06
C ASP A 98 -0.06 -6.53 19.76
N ALA A 99 0.01 -6.74 21.07
CA ALA A 99 1.09 -6.25 21.92
C ALA A 99 2.46 -6.85 21.58
N ALA A 100 2.51 -8.08 21.02
CA ALA A 100 3.77 -8.69 20.62
C ALA A 100 4.40 -7.93 19.45
N ALA A 101 3.61 -7.58 18.42
CA ALA A 101 4.06 -6.71 17.34
C ALA A 101 4.39 -5.29 17.83
N GLY A 102 3.58 -4.73 18.73
CA GLY A 102 3.85 -3.45 19.40
C GLY A 102 5.23 -3.43 20.05
N THR A 103 5.52 -4.43 20.89
CA THR A 103 6.80 -4.57 21.60
C THR A 103 8.00 -4.67 20.64
N LEU A 104 7.83 -5.29 19.47
CA LEU A 104 8.91 -5.36 18.47
C LEU A 104 9.19 -4.00 17.81
N LEU A 105 8.16 -3.17 17.60
CA LEU A 105 8.24 -1.97 16.76
C LEU A 105 8.32 -0.65 17.53
N GLU A 106 7.54 -0.49 18.61
CA GLU A 106 7.33 0.79 19.28
C GLU A 106 8.65 1.41 19.76
N ALA A 107 9.45 0.67 20.54
CA ALA A 107 10.73 1.15 21.05
C ALA A 107 11.76 1.51 19.96
N ARG A 108 11.56 1.05 18.70
CA ARG A 108 12.45 1.33 17.57
C ARG A 108 11.98 2.49 16.72
N LEU A 109 10.67 2.72 16.67
CA LEU A 109 10.06 3.77 15.87
C LEU A 109 9.83 5.05 16.69
N GLU A 110 9.68 4.95 18.02
CA GLU A 110 9.42 6.11 18.89
C GLU A 110 10.51 7.18 18.81
N THR A 111 11.78 6.77 18.65
CA THR A 111 12.91 7.68 18.55
C THR A 111 13.12 8.24 17.14
N VAL A 112 12.36 7.78 16.14
CA VAL A 112 12.53 8.18 14.74
C VAL A 112 11.65 9.38 14.45
N PRO A 113 12.22 10.53 14.03
CA PRO A 113 11.43 11.70 13.67
C PRO A 113 10.39 11.40 12.58
N GLY A 114 9.14 11.83 12.79
CA GLY A 114 8.05 11.65 11.82
C GLY A 114 7.31 10.31 11.93
N ALA A 115 7.76 9.38 12.78
CA ALA A 115 7.10 8.10 12.98
C ALA A 115 5.62 8.25 13.41
N GLU A 116 5.31 9.30 14.18
CA GLU A 116 3.95 9.61 14.65
C GLU A 116 2.94 9.89 13.53
N LYS A 117 3.42 10.24 12.33
CA LYS A 117 2.55 10.49 11.17
C LYS A 117 2.12 9.20 10.47
N VAL A 118 2.93 8.15 10.61
CA VAL A 118 2.78 6.90 9.85
C VAL A 118 2.54 5.67 10.72
N PHE A 119 2.68 5.80 12.03
CA PHE A 119 2.51 4.71 12.99
C PHE A 119 1.71 5.17 14.21
N ASP A 120 0.71 4.38 14.60
CA ASP A 120 -0.27 4.77 15.64
C ASP A 120 0.15 4.43 17.07
N PHE A 121 1.27 3.74 17.26
CA PHE A 121 1.77 3.28 18.57
C PHE A 121 0.68 2.58 19.43
N GLY A 122 -0.24 1.86 18.77
CA GLY A 122 -1.34 1.16 19.43
C GLY A 122 -2.53 2.03 19.86
N ALA A 123 -2.39 3.36 19.85
CA ALA A 123 -3.36 4.31 20.40
C ALA A 123 -4.73 4.27 19.71
N LEU A 124 -4.76 3.85 18.43
CA LEU A 124 -5.99 3.72 17.63
C LEU A 124 -6.34 2.25 17.31
N SER A 125 -5.47 1.31 17.67
CA SER A 125 -5.55 -0.09 17.24
C SER A 125 -5.67 -1.05 18.43
N TYR A 126 -4.62 -1.81 18.73
CA TYR A 126 -4.67 -2.94 19.65
C TYR A 126 -4.72 -2.52 21.13
N ALA A 127 -4.12 -1.38 21.48
CA ALA A 127 -4.12 -0.86 22.86
C ALA A 127 -5.39 -0.03 23.16
N HIS A 128 -6.12 0.42 22.14
CA HIS A 128 -7.35 1.18 22.33
C HIS A 128 -8.51 0.28 22.80
N PRO A 129 -9.18 0.54 23.95
CA PRO A 129 -10.13 -0.39 24.56
C PRO A 129 -11.28 -0.82 23.62
N LYS A 130 -11.88 0.13 22.90
CA LYS A 130 -13.01 -0.17 21.99
C LYS A 130 -12.53 -0.83 20.69
N ALA A 131 -11.40 -0.38 20.14
CA ALA A 131 -10.92 -0.89 18.86
C ALA A 131 -10.29 -2.28 19.05
N GLY A 132 -9.45 -2.47 20.06
CA GLY A 132 -8.89 -3.75 20.45
C GLY A 132 -9.96 -4.82 20.70
N ALA A 133 -11.02 -4.50 21.47
CA ALA A 133 -12.14 -5.42 21.67
C ALA A 133 -12.87 -5.79 20.37
N GLN A 134 -13.07 -4.82 19.48
CA GLN A 134 -13.71 -5.04 18.18
C GLN A 134 -12.83 -5.87 17.23
N ILE A 135 -11.51 -5.65 17.26
CA ILE A 135 -10.51 -6.41 16.51
C ILE A 135 -10.56 -7.87 16.95
N GLU A 136 -10.50 -8.13 18.26
CA GLU A 136 -10.53 -9.48 18.82
C GLU A 136 -11.85 -10.20 18.50
N LYS A 137 -12.98 -9.51 18.66
CA LYS A 137 -14.32 -10.04 18.30
C LYS A 137 -14.37 -10.45 16.83
N ARG A 138 -13.89 -9.61 15.91
CA ARG A 138 -13.90 -9.89 14.46
C ARG A 138 -12.91 -10.99 14.08
N ALA A 139 -11.77 -11.07 14.74
CA ALA A 139 -10.78 -12.12 14.52
C ALA A 139 -11.36 -13.49 14.90
N ARG A 140 -11.92 -13.61 16.11
CA ARG A 140 -12.51 -14.87 16.61
C ARG A 140 -13.73 -15.31 15.82
N ALA A 141 -14.56 -14.38 15.35
CA ALA A 141 -15.72 -14.72 14.52
C ALA A 141 -15.38 -15.42 13.19
N ARG A 142 -14.13 -15.30 12.72
CA ARG A 142 -13.66 -15.95 11.48
C ARG A 142 -12.98 -17.29 11.71
N LEU A 143 -12.75 -17.66 12.97
CA LEU A 143 -12.10 -18.91 13.33
C LEU A 143 -13.17 -19.94 13.71
N PRO A 144 -12.94 -21.23 13.39
CA PRO A 144 -13.73 -22.31 13.96
C PRO A 144 -13.70 -22.26 15.50
N LYS A 145 -14.83 -22.60 16.14
CA LYS A 145 -14.91 -22.71 17.60
C LYS A 145 -13.82 -23.68 18.10
N GLY A 146 -13.10 -23.29 19.14
CA GLY A 146 -12.02 -24.11 19.72
C GLY A 146 -10.66 -24.00 19.01
N THR A 147 -10.48 -23.10 18.05
CA THR A 147 -9.15 -22.86 17.46
C THR A 147 -8.20 -22.29 18.51
N THR A 148 -7.12 -23.01 18.81
CA THR A 148 -6.06 -22.61 19.76
C THR A 148 -4.76 -22.19 19.07
N ASP A 149 -4.64 -22.39 17.75
CA ASP A 149 -3.43 -22.04 17.00
C ASP A 149 -3.16 -20.52 17.06
N PRO A 150 -2.06 -20.09 17.73
CA PRO A 150 -1.76 -18.67 17.92
C PRO A 150 -1.49 -17.96 16.59
N VAL A 151 -0.99 -18.66 15.57
CA VAL A 151 -0.69 -18.05 14.26
C VAL A 151 -1.97 -17.75 13.50
N ARG A 152 -2.94 -18.66 13.50
CA ARG A 152 -4.26 -18.40 12.90
C ARG A 152 -4.96 -17.24 13.59
N LEU A 153 -4.86 -17.15 14.92
CA LEU A 153 -5.43 -16.03 15.67
C LEU A 153 -4.75 -14.72 15.32
N ALA A 154 -3.41 -14.64 15.38
CA ALA A 154 -2.66 -13.44 15.03
C ALA A 154 -2.91 -13.00 13.58
N LEU A 155 -3.03 -13.95 12.64
CA LEU A 155 -3.37 -13.66 11.25
C LEU A 155 -4.77 -13.03 11.12
N MET A 156 -5.77 -13.60 11.78
CA MET A 156 -7.12 -13.03 11.79
C MET A 156 -7.16 -11.68 12.49
N ARG A 157 -6.35 -11.50 13.53
CA ARG A 157 -6.20 -10.24 14.26
C ARG A 157 -5.58 -9.15 13.39
N ALA A 158 -4.48 -9.43 12.70
CA ALA A 158 -3.86 -8.51 11.75
C ALA A 158 -4.82 -8.07 10.64
N GLN A 159 -5.56 -9.03 10.07
CA GLN A 159 -6.59 -8.73 9.06
C GLN A 159 -7.78 -7.95 9.63
N ALA A 160 -8.15 -8.16 10.88
CA ALA A 160 -9.24 -7.44 11.54
C ALA A 160 -8.81 -6.02 11.90
N ALA A 161 -7.63 -5.84 12.51
CA ALA A 161 -7.02 -4.56 12.86
C ALA A 161 -7.00 -3.61 11.66
N ARG A 162 -6.41 -4.07 10.55
CA ARG A 162 -6.35 -3.28 9.32
C ARG A 162 -7.72 -2.79 8.85
N ARG A 163 -8.75 -3.64 8.96
CA ARG A 163 -10.12 -3.30 8.51
C ARG A 163 -10.92 -2.47 9.52
N VAL A 164 -10.63 -2.59 10.82
CA VAL A 164 -11.30 -1.83 11.88
C VAL A 164 -10.80 -0.40 11.88
N VAL A 165 -9.48 -0.23 11.82
CA VAL A 165 -8.83 1.08 11.87
C VAL A 165 -8.81 1.76 10.50
N GLY A 166 -8.80 0.98 9.40
CA GLY A 166 -8.70 1.53 8.05
C GLY A 166 -7.26 1.78 7.58
N ALA A 167 -6.28 1.16 8.22
CA ALA A 167 -4.86 1.29 7.88
C ALA A 167 -4.47 0.57 6.57
N ASP A 168 -3.34 0.96 5.99
CA ASP A 168 -2.77 0.31 4.81
C ASP A 168 -2.11 -1.02 5.15
N LEU A 169 -1.37 -1.02 6.26
CA LEU A 169 -0.60 -2.14 6.76
C LEU A 169 -0.94 -2.40 8.23
N ALA A 170 -1.06 -3.67 8.62
CA ALA A 170 -1.15 -4.07 10.02
C ALA A 170 -0.14 -5.16 10.32
N ALA A 171 0.77 -4.88 11.24
CA ALA A 171 1.77 -5.82 11.74
C ALA A 171 1.21 -6.64 12.91
N GLY A 172 1.47 -7.94 12.91
CA GLY A 172 1.11 -8.86 13.98
C GLY A 172 2.24 -9.84 14.26
N CYS A 173 2.24 -10.40 15.47
CA CYS A 173 3.24 -11.38 15.87
C CYS A 173 2.56 -12.50 16.67
N ALA A 174 2.82 -13.74 16.27
CA ALA A 174 2.50 -14.91 17.07
C ALA A 174 3.79 -15.45 17.68
N GLU A 175 3.96 -15.25 18.98
CA GLU A 175 5.08 -15.81 19.73
C GLU A 175 4.83 -17.28 20.05
N ARG A 176 5.85 -18.11 19.85
CA ARG A 176 5.93 -19.49 20.28
C ARG A 176 7.18 -19.67 21.14
N GLU A 177 7.36 -20.85 21.72
CA GLU A 177 8.49 -21.10 22.63
C GLU A 177 9.85 -20.85 21.97
N GLN A 178 10.04 -21.30 20.74
CA GLN A 178 11.33 -21.23 20.04
C GLN A 178 11.39 -20.13 18.96
N ASP A 179 10.24 -19.80 18.36
CA ASP A 179 10.16 -18.88 17.22
C ASP A 179 9.05 -17.84 17.38
N CYS A 180 9.09 -16.83 16.51
CA CYS A 180 8.02 -15.88 16.30
C CYS A 180 7.55 -15.97 14.85
N VAL A 181 6.24 -16.04 14.63
CA VAL A 181 5.67 -15.87 13.29
C VAL A 181 5.24 -14.43 13.12
N LEU A 182 6.01 -13.71 12.31
CA LEU A 182 5.76 -12.34 11.90
C LEU A 182 4.69 -12.31 10.82
N ILE A 183 3.73 -11.41 10.97
CA ILE A 183 2.58 -11.28 10.07
C ILE A 183 2.46 -9.83 9.64
N LEU A 184 2.33 -9.60 8.34
CA LEU A 184 2.05 -8.27 7.80
C LEU A 184 0.82 -8.34 6.90
N SER A 185 -0.29 -7.77 7.36
CA SER A 185 -1.54 -7.69 6.61
C SER A 185 -1.59 -6.44 5.75
N SER A 186 -2.00 -6.60 4.49
CA SER A 186 -2.30 -5.52 3.56
C SER A 186 -3.67 -5.73 2.90
N LYS A 187 -4.05 -4.81 2.02
CA LYS A 187 -5.25 -4.97 1.18
C LYS A 187 -5.16 -6.20 0.26
N LYS A 188 -3.96 -6.54 -0.22
CA LYS A 188 -3.73 -7.62 -1.20
C LYS A 188 -3.69 -9.00 -0.55
N GLY A 189 -3.29 -9.09 0.72
CA GLY A 189 -3.10 -10.35 1.41
C GLY A 189 -2.31 -10.19 2.68
N CYS A 190 -1.70 -11.26 3.16
CA CYS A 190 -0.87 -11.27 4.35
C CYS A 190 0.46 -11.95 4.03
N TRP A 191 1.55 -11.30 4.40
CA TRP A 191 2.87 -11.95 4.42
C TRP A 191 3.08 -12.62 5.78
N LEU A 192 3.72 -13.78 5.77
CA LEU A 192 4.06 -14.53 6.97
C LEU A 192 5.53 -14.96 6.91
N ARG A 193 6.25 -14.78 8.00
CA ARG A 193 7.63 -15.23 8.14
C ARG A 193 7.85 -15.82 9.52
N THR A 194 8.41 -17.02 9.59
CA THR A 194 8.89 -17.59 10.85
C THR A 194 10.33 -17.15 11.08
N VAL A 195 10.62 -16.63 12.28
CA VAL A 195 11.94 -16.13 12.67
C VAL A 195 12.29 -16.68 14.05
N GLN A 196 13.49 -17.24 14.19
CA GLN A 196 13.99 -17.67 15.49
C GLN A 196 14.16 -16.45 16.42
N ARG A 197 13.92 -16.60 17.72
CA ARG A 197 14.03 -15.45 18.65
C ARG A 197 15.43 -14.85 18.70
N THR A 198 16.46 -15.66 18.44
CA THR A 198 17.87 -15.23 18.33
C THR A 198 18.13 -14.34 17.12
N ASP A 199 17.30 -14.44 16.07
CA ASP A 199 17.52 -13.84 14.76
C ASP A 199 16.85 -12.47 14.62
N LYS A 200 16.74 -11.75 15.73
CA LYS A 200 16.22 -10.38 15.83
C LYS A 200 14.90 -10.16 15.07
N PRO A 201 13.77 -10.76 15.51
CA PRO A 201 12.47 -10.68 14.84
C PRO A 201 12.01 -9.26 14.50
N ALA A 202 12.36 -8.27 15.32
CA ALA A 202 12.01 -6.87 15.07
C ALA A 202 12.60 -6.31 13.77
N LEU A 203 13.85 -6.65 13.43
CA LEU A 203 14.47 -6.16 12.19
C LEU A 203 13.84 -6.80 10.96
N TRP A 204 13.50 -8.09 11.04
CA TRP A 204 12.75 -8.76 9.98
C TRP A 204 11.37 -8.14 9.76
N LEU A 205 10.67 -7.79 10.85
CA LEU A 205 9.37 -7.13 10.73
C LEU A 205 9.49 -5.74 10.10
N LEU A 206 10.49 -4.95 10.50
CA LEU A 206 10.78 -3.64 9.89
C LEU A 206 11.07 -3.77 8.39
N ASP A 207 11.93 -4.71 7.98
CA ASP A 207 12.22 -4.90 6.56
C ASP A 207 10.98 -5.37 5.76
N MET A 208 10.17 -6.25 6.35
CA MET A 208 8.89 -6.64 5.74
C MET A 208 7.98 -5.44 5.49
N ILE A 209 7.87 -4.53 6.47
CA ILE A 209 7.09 -3.30 6.37
C ILE A 209 7.66 -2.39 5.28
N ARG A 210 8.97 -2.12 5.30
CA ARG A 210 9.64 -1.26 4.31
C ARG A 210 9.37 -1.75 2.90
N ARG A 211 9.61 -3.04 2.64
CA ARG A 211 9.39 -3.65 1.31
C ARG A 211 7.93 -3.57 0.89
N ALA A 212 7.01 -3.85 1.82
CA ALA A 212 5.58 -3.74 1.53
C ALA A 212 5.15 -2.31 1.24
N ALA A 213 5.72 -1.32 1.92
CA ALA A 213 5.46 0.09 1.71
C ALA A 213 5.89 0.54 0.31
N CYS A 214 7.10 0.15 -0.10
CA CYS A 214 7.65 0.42 -1.43
C CYS A 214 7.09 -0.47 -2.55
N GLY A 215 6.31 -1.51 -2.23
CA GLY A 215 5.84 -2.48 -3.21
C GLY A 215 6.92 -3.41 -3.76
N LEU A 216 8.02 -3.58 -3.01
CA LEU A 216 9.14 -4.45 -3.33
C LEU A 216 8.84 -5.92 -2.99
N PRO A 217 9.52 -6.88 -3.66
CA PRO A 217 9.42 -8.28 -3.29
C PRO A 217 9.98 -8.50 -1.88
N GLN A 218 9.29 -9.36 -1.12
CA GLN A 218 9.70 -9.74 0.23
C GLN A 218 10.93 -10.66 0.19
N ALA A 219 11.74 -10.61 1.26
CA ALA A 219 12.91 -11.46 1.39
C ALA A 219 12.55 -12.96 1.37
N GLU A 220 13.48 -13.78 0.88
CA GLU A 220 13.33 -15.23 0.75
C GLU A 220 12.91 -15.88 2.07
N GLY A 221 12.01 -16.88 1.99
CA GLY A 221 11.40 -17.52 3.16
C GLY A 221 10.17 -16.79 3.73
N THR A 222 9.76 -15.66 3.13
CA THR A 222 8.51 -14.98 3.48
C THR A 222 7.38 -15.46 2.59
N GLY A 223 6.41 -16.17 3.16
CA GLY A 223 5.23 -16.65 2.45
C GLY A 223 4.20 -15.54 2.23
N PHE A 224 3.37 -15.66 1.19
CA PHE A 224 2.26 -14.75 0.94
C PHE A 224 0.93 -15.51 0.85
N LEU A 225 0.00 -15.13 1.72
CA LEU A 225 -1.38 -15.58 1.68
C LEU A 225 -2.24 -14.50 1.01
N PRO A 226 -2.73 -14.69 -0.23
CA PRO A 226 -3.57 -13.70 -0.87
C PRO A 226 -4.84 -13.47 -0.05
N ALA A 227 -5.30 -12.23 0.00
CA ALA A 227 -6.62 -11.94 0.49
C ALA A 227 -7.55 -12.66 -0.48
N ARG A 228 -8.14 -13.78 -0.06
CA ARG A 228 -9.18 -14.45 -0.85
C ARG A 228 -10.12 -13.34 -1.29
N LYS A 229 -10.14 -13.02 -2.59
CA LYS A 229 -11.33 -12.44 -3.18
C LYS A 229 -12.42 -13.37 -2.69
N ALA A 230 -13.53 -12.83 -2.20
CA ALA A 230 -14.72 -13.64 -2.11
C ALA A 230 -15.03 -14.06 -3.56
N GLU A 231 -14.35 -15.09 -4.06
CA GLU A 231 -14.95 -16.05 -4.94
C GLU A 231 -16.26 -16.34 -4.23
N LYS A 232 -17.36 -15.90 -4.84
CA LYS A 232 -18.61 -16.62 -4.65
C LYS A 232 -18.20 -18.06 -4.86
N THR A 233 -18.07 -18.81 -3.76
CA THR A 233 -17.86 -20.24 -3.81
C THR A 233 -18.89 -20.73 -4.80
N ALA A 234 -18.42 -21.22 -5.95
CA ALA A 234 -19.25 -21.98 -6.86
C ALA A 234 -19.59 -23.24 -6.07
N GLN A 235 -20.69 -23.14 -5.33
CA GLN A 235 -21.38 -24.27 -4.75
C GLN A 235 -21.83 -25.14 -5.93
N PRO A 236 -21.72 -26.47 -5.86
CA PRO A 236 -22.18 -27.35 -6.92
C PRO A 236 -23.65 -27.04 -7.22
N GLU A 237 -23.93 -26.89 -8.50
CA GLU A 237 -25.22 -26.68 -9.16
C GLU A 237 -26.46 -26.93 -8.28
N ALA A 238 -27.01 -25.86 -7.70
CA ALA A 238 -28.38 -25.82 -7.23
C ALA A 238 -29.10 -24.69 -7.98
N ALA A 239 -30.28 -25.01 -8.51
CA ALA A 239 -31.08 -24.27 -9.48
C ALA A 239 -31.06 -22.73 -9.34
N PRO A 240 -31.09 -21.97 -10.46
CA PRO A 240 -30.93 -20.53 -10.43
C PRO A 240 -32.10 -19.85 -9.70
N ALA A 241 -31.84 -19.36 -8.49
CA ALA A 241 -32.76 -18.45 -7.80
C ALA A 241 -32.90 -17.13 -8.60
N PRO A 242 -34.12 -16.56 -8.70
CA PRO A 242 -34.39 -15.44 -9.59
C PRO A 242 -33.60 -14.18 -9.17
N LYS A 243 -32.85 -13.62 -10.14
CA LYS A 243 -32.08 -12.39 -9.97
C LYS A 243 -33.02 -11.24 -9.62
N LYS A 244 -32.97 -10.75 -8.36
CA LYS A 244 -33.65 -9.50 -7.96
C LYS A 244 -33.23 -8.36 -8.91
N PRO A 245 -34.17 -7.60 -9.51
CA PRO A 245 -33.88 -6.76 -10.67
C PRO A 245 -33.33 -5.39 -10.24
N ARG A 246 -32.07 -5.34 -9.78
CA ARG A 246 -31.39 -4.06 -9.49
C ARG A 246 -31.16 -3.20 -10.75
N ARG A 247 -31.19 -3.81 -11.96
CA ARG A 247 -31.16 -3.08 -13.24
C ARG A 247 -32.50 -2.41 -13.58
N ALA A 248 -33.64 -3.06 -13.32
CA ALA A 248 -34.95 -2.48 -13.60
C ALA A 248 -35.23 -1.22 -12.76
N ARG A 249 -34.79 -1.21 -11.49
CA ARG A 249 -34.95 -0.03 -10.63
C ARG A 249 -34.15 1.19 -11.10
N ARG A 250 -32.96 1.00 -11.69
CA ARG A 250 -32.17 2.11 -12.27
C ARG A 250 -32.79 2.63 -13.55
N VAL A 251 -33.27 1.74 -14.43
CA VAL A 251 -33.97 2.13 -15.67
C VAL A 251 -35.25 2.90 -15.34
N LEU A 252 -36.03 2.43 -14.35
CA LEU A 252 -37.23 3.11 -13.90
C LEU A 252 -36.94 4.51 -13.35
N VAL A 253 -35.88 4.68 -12.55
CA VAL A 253 -35.48 6.00 -12.02
C VAL A 253 -35.08 6.94 -13.16
N VAL A 254 -34.32 6.45 -14.16
CA VAL A 254 -33.94 7.27 -15.32
C VAL A 254 -35.18 7.67 -16.14
N LEU A 255 -36.13 6.77 -16.36
CA LEU A 255 -37.38 7.08 -17.05
C LEU A 255 -38.23 8.10 -16.29
N LEU A 256 -38.30 8.00 -14.96
CA LEU A 256 -39.02 8.97 -14.13
C LEU A 256 -38.38 10.37 -14.18
N VAL A 257 -37.05 10.45 -14.17
CA VAL A 257 -36.32 11.73 -14.30
C VAL A 257 -36.57 12.35 -15.68
N LEU A 258 -36.53 11.55 -16.75
CA LEU A 258 -36.83 12.04 -18.10
C LEU A 258 -38.28 12.52 -18.23
N ALA A 259 -39.23 11.81 -17.64
CA ALA A 259 -40.64 12.23 -17.64
C ALA A 259 -40.85 13.53 -16.86
N ALA A 260 -40.18 13.71 -15.72
CA ALA A 260 -40.23 14.94 -14.95
C ALA A 260 -39.64 16.14 -15.73
N LEU A 261 -38.52 15.94 -16.43
CA LEU A 261 -37.92 16.96 -17.27
C LEU A 261 -38.82 17.34 -18.46
N ALA A 262 -39.46 16.37 -19.10
CA ALA A 262 -40.42 16.63 -20.17
C ALA A 262 -41.66 17.40 -19.68
N ALA A 263 -42.17 17.07 -18.49
CA ALA A 263 -43.29 17.79 -17.88
C ALA A 263 -42.90 19.24 -17.53
N LEU A 264 -41.69 19.47 -17.01
CA LEU A 264 -41.19 20.82 -16.74
C LEU A 264 -41.00 21.63 -18.03
N ALA A 265 -40.50 21.02 -19.10
CA ALA A 265 -40.37 21.68 -20.40
C ALA A 265 -41.74 22.05 -20.99
N ALA A 266 -42.73 21.16 -20.90
CA ALA A 266 -44.10 21.43 -21.35
C ALA A 266 -44.78 22.52 -20.51
N ALA A 267 -44.61 22.51 -19.19
CA ALA A 267 -45.13 23.56 -18.31
C ALA A 267 -44.45 24.92 -18.59
N GLY A 268 -43.12 24.93 -18.80
CA GLY A 268 -42.39 26.12 -19.21
C GLY A 268 -42.89 26.68 -20.54
N ALA A 269 -43.10 25.83 -21.54
CA ALA A 269 -43.67 26.22 -22.83
C ALA A 269 -45.13 26.71 -22.71
N TRP A 270 -45.94 26.15 -21.80
CA TRP A 270 -47.31 26.60 -21.53
C TRP A 270 -47.36 27.99 -20.91
N VAL A 271 -46.52 28.24 -19.90
CA VAL A 271 -46.39 29.56 -19.26
C VAL A 271 -45.84 30.59 -20.25
N TYR A 272 -44.85 30.19 -21.06
CA TYR A 272 -44.23 31.07 -22.06
C TYR A 272 -45.17 31.44 -23.22
N THR A 273 -46.13 30.57 -23.56
CA THR A 273 -47.13 30.80 -24.61
C THR A 273 -48.45 31.36 -24.11
N GLY A 274 -48.59 31.61 -22.80
CA GLY A 274 -49.84 32.11 -22.21
C GLY A 274 -51.01 31.13 -22.36
N GLY A 275 -50.74 29.83 -22.42
CA GLY A 275 -51.77 28.80 -22.53
C GLY A 275 -52.17 28.36 -23.95
N ASN A 276 -51.39 28.72 -24.99
CA ASN A 276 -51.65 28.28 -26.36
C ASN A 276 -50.40 27.67 -27.02
N PHE A 277 -50.26 26.34 -26.93
CA PHE A 277 -49.13 25.58 -27.49
C PHE A 277 -48.95 25.73 -29.01
N TYR A 278 -50.01 26.05 -29.75
CA TYR A 278 -49.94 26.18 -31.22
C TYR A 278 -49.20 27.46 -31.67
N ALA A 279 -49.00 28.43 -30.77
CA ALA A 279 -48.26 29.66 -31.05
C ALA A 279 -46.73 29.52 -30.87
N LEU A 280 -46.26 28.39 -30.32
CA LEU A 280 -44.85 28.14 -30.02
C LEU A 280 -43.92 28.18 -31.25
N PRO A 281 -44.30 27.60 -32.42
CA PRO A 281 -43.43 27.64 -33.61
C PRO A 281 -43.22 29.06 -34.15
N GLN A 282 -44.24 29.92 -34.11
CA GLN A 282 -44.15 31.31 -34.59
C GLN A 282 -43.31 32.20 -33.66
N ARG A 283 -43.39 32.01 -32.33
CA ARG A 283 -42.58 32.77 -31.36
C ARG A 283 -41.12 32.34 -31.31
N LEU A 284 -40.85 31.06 -31.54
CA LEU A 284 -39.48 30.60 -31.78
C LEU A 284 -38.94 31.19 -33.08
N HIS A 285 -39.76 31.27 -34.13
CA HIS A 285 -39.36 31.88 -35.39
C HIS A 285 -39.02 33.37 -35.28
N SER A 286 -39.75 34.15 -34.46
CA SER A 286 -39.46 35.58 -34.24
C SER A 286 -38.17 35.79 -33.45
N LEU A 287 -37.90 34.95 -32.43
CA LEU A 287 -36.63 34.97 -31.69
C LEU A 287 -35.42 34.65 -32.59
N TRP A 288 -35.62 33.84 -33.62
CA TRP A 288 -34.59 33.54 -34.62
C TRP A 288 -34.51 34.60 -35.73
N ALA A 289 -35.61 35.27 -36.07
CA ALA A 289 -35.67 36.31 -37.10
C ALA A 289 -35.02 37.64 -36.66
N ASP A 290 -35.17 38.03 -35.39
CA ASP A 290 -34.54 39.25 -34.84
C ASP A 290 -33.03 39.09 -34.56
N GLY A 291 -32.49 37.87 -34.71
CA GLY A 291 -31.09 37.54 -34.44
C GLY A 291 -30.15 37.58 -35.64
N VAL A 292 -30.62 37.92 -36.86
CA VAL A 292 -29.80 37.91 -38.08
C VAL A 292 -29.51 39.33 -38.57
N PRO A 293 -28.32 39.91 -38.34
CA PRO A 293 -27.96 41.20 -38.90
C PRO A 293 -27.86 41.10 -40.43
N HIS A 294 -28.60 41.95 -41.14
CA HIS A 294 -28.53 42.05 -42.59
C HIS A 294 -27.21 42.73 -42.98
N ALA A 295 -26.28 41.97 -43.55
CA ALA A 295 -25.10 42.51 -44.19
C ALA A 295 -25.44 42.90 -45.63
N GLY A 296 -25.46 44.21 -45.93
CA GLY A 296 -25.40 44.69 -47.32
C GLY A 296 -26.02 46.07 -47.58
N ALA A 297 -25.17 47.10 -47.63
CA ALA A 297 -25.10 48.16 -48.67
C ALA A 297 -24.24 49.33 -48.13
N SER A 298 -22.94 49.41 -48.40
CA SER A 298 -22.23 49.97 -49.58
C SER A 298 -22.30 51.50 -49.75
N PHE A 299 -21.11 52.11 -49.66
CA PHE A 299 -20.54 53.31 -50.31
C PHE A 299 -21.49 54.41 -50.83
N LEU A 300 -21.48 55.56 -50.15
CA LEU A 300 -20.95 56.85 -50.61
C LEU A 300 -20.95 57.86 -49.45
#